data_AF-I1BP37-F1
#
_entry.id   AF-I1BP37-F1
#
_cell.length_a   1.000
_cell.length_b   1.000
_cell.length_c   1.000
_cell.angle_alpha   90.00
_cell.angle_beta   90.00
_cell.angle_gamma   90.00
#
_symmetry.space_group_name_H-M   'P 1'
#
loop_
_entity.id
_entity.type
_entity.pdbx_description
1 polymer ?
#
loop_
_entity_poly.entity_id
_entity_poly.type
_entity_poly.pdbx_seq_one_letter_code
_entity_poly.pdbx_strand_id
1 'polypeptide(L)'
;MFDQYKSLVDELLLVHERLPIETYVAEFAALSHVFLLCKNQYSQTISDIFTVDTLEKITDTLVKKDINWNLTFSQSEFMELSTTLTDLSFGLKKRQDCIIDLLMMSRNAGYSQNRVLQGIANLIQKLPTAAIKDSTTIVADPEKSVQFRWSNTSSPESGSDKRPDAIISNVTQLEFDLY
;
A
#
# COMPACT_ATOMS: atom_id res chain seq x y z
N MET A 1 -13.30 24.95 -0.16
CA MET A 1 -12.94 23.89 0.80
C MET A 1 -11.78 23.07 0.28
N PHE A 2 -11.87 22.40 -0.88
CA PHE A 2 -10.71 21.67 -1.42
C PHE A 2 -9.55 22.57 -1.86
N ASP A 3 -9.82 23.72 -2.49
CA ASP A 3 -8.74 24.66 -2.84
C ASP A 3 -8.03 25.23 -1.59
N GLN A 4 -8.77 25.42 -0.49
CA GLN A 4 -8.20 25.82 0.79
C GLN A 4 -7.31 24.73 1.38
N TYR A 5 -7.72 23.46 1.27
CA TYR A 5 -6.89 22.32 1.65
C TYR A 5 -5.62 22.24 0.80
N LYS A 6 -5.72 22.43 -0.52
CA LYS A 6 -4.56 22.45 -1.40
C LYS A 6 -3.59 23.58 -1.03
N SER A 7 -4.08 24.80 -0.81
CA SER A 7 -3.23 25.91 -0.38
C SER A 7 -2.51 25.65 0.95
N LEU A 8 -3.19 24.99 1.90
CA LEU A 8 -2.58 24.64 3.19
C LEU A 8 -1.50 23.55 3.04
N VAL A 9 -1.71 22.59 2.13
CA VAL A 9 -0.67 21.61 1.78
C VAL A 9 0.53 22.27 1.10
N ASP A 10 0.30 23.22 0.18
CA ASP A 10 1.37 24.01 -0.44
C ASP A 10 2.19 24.77 0.61
N GLU A 11 1.53 25.37 1.61
CA GLU A 11 2.20 26.02 2.75
C GLU A 11 3.00 25.03 3.61
N LEU A 12 2.44 23.84 3.87
CA LEU A 12 3.10 22.79 4.65
C LEU A 12 4.41 22.33 3.99
N LEU A 13 4.45 22.25 2.65
CA LEU A 13 5.66 21.94 1.89
C LEU A 13 6.71 23.07 1.91
N LEU A 14 6.29 24.32 2.03
CA LEU A 14 7.22 25.45 2.15
C LEU A 14 7.90 25.49 3.53
N VAL A 15 7.22 24.98 4.57
CA VAL A 15 7.71 24.97 5.96
C VAL A 15 8.63 23.78 6.23
N HIS A 16 8.41 22.64 5.56
CA HIS A 16 9.14 21.40 5.83
C HIS A 16 10.08 21.00 4.68
N GLU A 17 11.38 20.84 4.97
CA GLU A 17 12.39 20.43 3.97
C GLU A 17 12.16 18.99 3.45
N ARG A 18 11.60 18.10 4.29
CA ARG A 18 11.26 16.72 3.94
C ARG A 18 10.03 16.27 4.73
N LEU A 19 9.14 15.53 4.06
CA LEU A 19 7.96 14.92 4.67
C LEU A 19 7.93 13.43 4.34
N PRO A 20 7.65 12.55 5.33
CA PRO A 20 7.48 11.12 5.10
C PRO A 20 6.22 10.86 4.27
N ILE A 21 6.35 10.08 3.19
CA ILE A 21 5.25 9.82 2.25
C ILE A 21 4.11 9.04 2.89
N GLU A 22 4.43 8.16 3.83
CA GLU A 22 3.50 7.28 4.52
C GLU A 22 2.51 8.07 5.38
N THR A 23 2.94 9.20 5.95
CA THR A 23 2.11 10.04 6.81
C THR A 23 1.31 11.06 6.01
N TYR A 24 1.87 11.58 4.91
CA TYR A 24 1.32 12.72 4.16
C TYR A 24 0.78 12.33 2.77
N VAL A 25 0.45 11.06 2.55
CA VAL A 25 0.00 10.57 1.23
C VAL A 25 -1.25 11.29 0.73
N ALA A 26 -2.18 11.65 1.63
CA ALA A 26 -3.41 12.36 1.29
C ALA A 26 -3.14 13.81 0.88
N GLU A 27 -2.18 14.46 1.54
CA GLU A 27 -1.71 15.80 1.23
C GLU A 27 -1.00 15.82 -0.13
N PHE A 28 -0.08 14.87 -0.37
CA PHE A 28 0.58 14.73 -1.67
C PHE A 28 -0.41 14.48 -2.81
N ALA A 29 -1.44 13.66 -2.58
CA ALA A 29 -2.51 13.45 -3.55
C ALA A 29 -3.27 14.75 -3.87
N ALA A 30 -3.51 15.60 -2.87
CA ALA A 30 -4.24 16.86 -3.01
C ALA A 30 -3.55 17.84 -3.98
N LEU A 31 -2.22 17.85 -4.00
CA LEU A 31 -1.42 18.65 -4.95
C LEU A 31 -1.72 18.26 -6.40
N SER A 32 -1.98 16.97 -6.63
CA SER A 32 -2.38 16.42 -7.93
C SER A 32 -3.90 16.48 -8.17
N HIS A 33 -4.62 17.31 -7.42
CA HIS A 33 -6.08 17.45 -7.48
C HIS A 33 -6.85 16.16 -7.15
N VAL A 34 -6.22 15.25 -6.41
CA VAL A 34 -6.86 14.01 -5.95
C VAL A 34 -7.25 14.17 -4.48
N PHE A 35 -8.53 13.97 -4.18
CA PHE A 35 -9.03 13.97 -2.81
C PHE A 35 -9.13 12.54 -2.30
N LEU A 36 -8.19 12.15 -1.44
CA LEU A 36 -8.12 10.80 -0.88
C LEU A 36 -9.02 10.69 0.35
N LEU A 37 -10.04 9.84 0.26
CA LEU A 37 -10.97 9.56 1.36
C LEU A 37 -10.70 8.16 1.93
N CYS A 38 -10.02 8.11 3.08
CA CYS A 38 -9.79 6.88 3.81
C CYS A 38 -10.64 6.88 5.10
N LYS A 39 -11.72 6.09 5.13
CA LYS A 39 -12.59 5.97 6.30
C LYS A 39 -11.76 5.61 7.53
N ASN A 40 -11.96 6.34 8.64
CA ASN A 40 -11.22 6.19 9.91
C ASN A 40 -9.71 6.48 9.85
N GLN A 41 -9.21 7.01 8.74
CA GLN A 41 -7.79 7.33 8.54
C GLN A 41 -7.63 8.71 7.87
N TYR A 42 -8.46 9.67 8.28
CA TYR A 42 -8.35 11.05 7.82
C TYR A 42 -7.10 11.68 8.44
N SER A 43 -6.34 12.43 7.64
CA SER A 43 -5.25 13.23 8.19
C SER A 43 -5.79 14.37 9.06
N GLN A 44 -4.95 14.92 9.93
CA GLN A 44 -5.36 16.07 10.75
C GLN A 44 -5.68 17.27 9.85
N THR A 45 -4.85 17.52 8.84
CA THR A 45 -4.98 18.60 7.87
C THR A 45 -6.34 18.62 7.16
N ILE A 46 -6.80 17.45 6.70
CA ILE A 46 -8.07 17.34 6.00
C ILE A 46 -9.25 17.46 6.98
N SER A 47 -9.08 16.93 8.19
CA SER A 47 -10.08 16.97 9.26
C SER A 47 -10.32 18.38 9.78
N ASP A 48 -9.28 19.21 9.86
CA ASP A 48 -9.41 20.60 10.32
C ASP A 48 -10.22 21.47 9.36
N ILE A 49 -10.15 21.18 8.06
CA ILE A 49 -10.83 21.96 7.02
C ILE A 49 -12.24 21.45 6.75
N PHE A 50 -12.38 20.14 6.59
CA PHE A 50 -13.65 19.53 6.20
C PHE A 50 -14.49 19.12 7.40
N THR A 51 -13.91 18.96 8.60
CA THR A 51 -14.50 18.27 9.77
C THR A 51 -14.73 16.78 9.54
N VAL A 52 -14.52 15.98 10.59
CA VAL A 52 -14.72 14.52 10.54
C VAL A 52 -16.14 14.18 10.12
N ASP A 53 -17.16 14.86 10.68
CA ASP A 53 -18.57 14.63 10.34
C ASP A 53 -18.87 14.77 8.85
N THR A 54 -18.26 15.75 8.17
CA THR A 54 -18.48 15.96 6.74
C THR A 54 -17.73 14.92 5.91
N LEU A 55 -16.51 14.58 6.31
CA LEU A 55 -15.72 13.53 5.66
C LEU A 55 -16.43 12.18 5.74
N GLU A 56 -16.99 11.83 6.90
CA GLU A 56 -17.79 10.63 7.08
C GLU A 56 -19.05 10.65 6.22
N LYS A 57 -19.80 11.75 6.20
CA LYS A 57 -21.00 11.89 5.35
C LYS A 57 -20.68 11.73 3.87
N ILE A 58 -19.61 12.37 3.38
CA ILE A 58 -19.18 12.25 1.97
C ILE A 58 -18.79 10.81 1.69
N THR A 59 -17.97 10.21 2.56
CA THR A 59 -17.50 8.82 2.42
C THR A 59 -18.69 7.86 2.37
N ASP A 60 -19.61 7.93 3.32
CA ASP A 60 -20.79 7.07 3.37
C ASP A 60 -21.72 7.29 2.17
N THR A 61 -21.83 8.51 1.66
CA THR A 61 -22.63 8.82 0.46
C THR A 61 -22.03 8.16 -0.78
N LEU A 62 -20.71 8.29 -0.98
CA LEU A 62 -20.01 7.68 -2.11
C LEU A 62 -20.03 6.14 -2.02
N VAL A 63 -19.78 5.60 -0.82
CA VAL A 63 -19.82 4.17 -0.57
C VAL A 63 -21.23 3.61 -0.84
N LYS A 64 -22.30 4.28 -0.41
CA LYS A 64 -23.68 3.86 -0.74
C LYS A 64 -23.99 3.93 -2.23
N LYS A 65 -23.44 4.93 -2.93
CA LYS A 65 -23.72 5.15 -4.35
C LYS A 65 -22.98 4.15 -5.25
N ASP A 66 -21.70 3.91 -4.96
CA ASP A 66 -20.79 3.28 -5.91
C ASP A 66 -20.40 1.85 -5.52
N ILE A 67 -20.60 1.43 -4.25
CA ILE A 67 -20.34 0.05 -3.84
C ILE A 67 -21.58 -0.82 -4.08
N ASN A 68 -21.39 -1.92 -4.81
CA ASN A 68 -22.40 -2.95 -4.94
C ASN A 68 -22.43 -3.84 -3.68
N TRP A 69 -23.32 -3.51 -2.74
CA TRP A 69 -23.53 -4.27 -1.51
C TRP A 69 -24.15 -5.66 -1.72
N ASN A 70 -24.66 -5.95 -2.92
CA ASN A 70 -25.22 -7.27 -3.25
C ASN A 70 -24.13 -8.26 -3.71
N LEU A 71 -22.85 -7.87 -3.66
CA LEU A 71 -21.75 -8.78 -3.93
C LEU A 71 -21.56 -9.74 -2.76
N THR A 72 -21.99 -10.98 -2.93
CA THR A 72 -21.84 -12.04 -1.93
C THR A 72 -20.98 -13.17 -2.46
N PHE A 73 -20.08 -13.68 -1.63
CA PHE A 73 -19.48 -15.00 -1.84
C PHE A 73 -20.36 -16.04 -1.17
N SER A 74 -20.49 -17.22 -1.78
CA SER A 74 -21.06 -18.37 -1.09
C SER A 74 -20.19 -18.72 0.13
N GLN A 75 -20.77 -19.43 1.10
CA GLN A 75 -20.03 -19.85 2.28
C GLN A 75 -18.81 -20.69 1.92
N SER A 76 -18.92 -21.58 0.93
CA SER A 76 -17.79 -22.39 0.46
C SER A 76 -16.67 -21.55 -0.15
N GLU A 77 -17.01 -20.60 -1.04
CA GLU A 77 -16.01 -19.73 -1.67
C GLU A 77 -15.32 -18.83 -0.63
N PHE A 78 -16.08 -18.31 0.33
CA PHE A 78 -15.51 -17.50 1.41
C PHE A 78 -14.56 -18.32 2.30
N MET A 79 -14.94 -19.54 2.67
CA MET A 79 -14.08 -20.41 3.48
C MET A 79 -12.80 -20.81 2.73
N GLU A 80 -12.89 -21.11 1.44
CA GLU A 80 -11.73 -21.42 0.60
C GLU A 80 -10.78 -20.22 0.48
N LEU A 81 -11.32 -19.02 0.24
CA LEU A 81 -10.56 -17.77 0.22
C LEU A 81 -9.88 -17.51 1.56
N SER A 82 -10.64 -17.61 2.65
CA SER A 82 -10.13 -17.37 4.01
C SER A 82 -9.02 -18.36 4.36
N THR A 83 -9.20 -19.64 4.05
CA THR A 83 -8.19 -20.68 4.30
C THR A 83 -6.93 -20.40 3.49
N THR A 84 -7.06 -20.08 2.21
CA THR A 84 -5.93 -19.75 1.33
C THR A 84 -5.10 -18.57 1.84
N LEU A 85 -5.76 -17.50 2.30
CA LEU A 85 -5.08 -16.34 2.87
C LEU A 85 -4.47 -16.64 4.25
N THR A 86 -5.16 -17.45 5.05
CA THR A 86 -4.68 -17.86 6.39
C THR A 86 -3.42 -18.73 6.25
N ASP A 87 -3.43 -19.71 5.35
CA ASP A 87 -2.27 -20.56 5.07
C ASP A 87 -1.08 -19.75 4.55
N LEU A 88 -1.32 -18.73 3.71
CA LEU A 88 -0.29 -17.80 3.30
C LEU A 88 0.28 -17.02 4.49
N SER A 89 -0.59 -16.51 5.38
CA SER A 89 -0.18 -15.71 6.54
C SER A 89 0.65 -16.50 7.55
N PHE A 90 0.35 -17.79 7.72
CA PHE A 90 1.11 -18.70 8.58
C PHE A 90 2.33 -19.31 7.89
N GLY A 91 2.59 -18.98 6.62
CA GLY A 91 3.69 -19.54 5.84
C GLY A 91 3.53 -21.04 5.50
N LEU A 92 2.32 -21.59 5.67
CA LEU A 92 1.98 -22.97 5.31
C LEU A 92 1.90 -23.15 3.78
N LYS A 93 1.66 -22.05 3.06
CA LYS A 93 1.53 -22.01 1.61
C LYS A 93 2.43 -20.94 1.02
N LYS A 94 3.11 -21.27 -0.08
CA LYS A 94 3.93 -20.29 -0.79
C LYS A 94 3.03 -19.29 -1.52
N ARG A 95 3.59 -18.11 -1.74
CA ARG A 95 2.90 -16.99 -2.40
C ARG A 95 2.41 -17.36 -3.80
N GLN A 96 3.26 -18.00 -4.60
CA GLN A 96 2.92 -18.40 -5.95
C GLN A 96 1.76 -19.42 -6.00
N ASP A 97 1.76 -20.38 -5.07
CA ASP A 97 0.68 -21.36 -4.93
C ASP A 97 -0.63 -20.68 -4.53
N CYS A 98 -0.56 -19.72 -3.59
CA CYS A 98 -1.72 -18.90 -3.20
C CYS A 98 -2.29 -18.10 -4.37
N ILE A 99 -1.42 -17.51 -5.21
CA ILE A 99 -1.85 -16.76 -6.40
C ILE A 99 -2.55 -17.69 -7.40
N ILE A 100 -2.01 -18.88 -7.65
CA ILE A 100 -2.61 -19.86 -8.55
C ILE A 100 -4.01 -20.24 -8.06
N ASP A 101 -4.17 -20.53 -6.78
CA ASP A 101 -5.46 -20.95 -6.23
C ASP A 101 -6.51 -19.85 -6.31
N LEU A 102 -6.15 -18.60 -6.02
CA LEU A 102 -7.04 -17.45 -6.21
C LEU A 102 -7.46 -17.27 -7.68
N LEU A 103 -6.55 -17.51 -8.63
CA LEU A 103 -6.87 -17.47 -10.05
C LEU A 103 -7.79 -18.63 -10.46
N MET A 104 -7.59 -19.83 -9.90
CA MET A 104 -8.47 -20.97 -10.14
C MET A 104 -9.87 -20.74 -9.58
N MET A 105 -9.98 -20.20 -8.36
CA MET A 105 -11.26 -19.75 -7.79
C MET A 105 -11.93 -18.70 -8.69
N SER A 106 -11.15 -17.73 -9.19
CA SER A 106 -11.67 -16.65 -10.04
C SER A 106 -12.29 -17.16 -11.34
N ARG A 107 -11.77 -18.26 -11.90
CA ARG A 107 -12.25 -18.84 -13.15
C ARG A 107 -13.72 -19.29 -13.08
N ASN A 108 -14.13 -19.78 -11.91
CA ASN A 108 -15.48 -20.31 -11.70
C ASN A 108 -16.44 -19.28 -11.08
N ALA A 109 -15.93 -18.11 -10.69
CA ALA A 109 -16.70 -17.06 -10.04
C ALA A 109 -17.39 -16.13 -11.06
N GLY A 110 -18.48 -15.47 -10.65
CA GLY A 110 -19.12 -14.42 -11.43
C GLY A 110 -18.20 -13.21 -11.63
N TYR A 111 -18.54 -12.33 -12.59
CA TYR A 111 -17.68 -11.21 -12.99
C TYR A 111 -17.13 -10.39 -11.81
N SER A 112 -18.00 -9.98 -10.88
CA SER A 112 -17.61 -9.14 -9.75
C SER A 112 -16.71 -9.88 -8.75
N GLN A 113 -17.03 -11.13 -8.42
CA GLN A 113 -16.20 -11.96 -7.52
C GLN A 113 -14.84 -12.25 -8.15
N ASN A 114 -14.81 -12.54 -9.45
CA ASN A 114 -13.59 -12.73 -10.23
C ASN A 114 -12.67 -11.50 -10.13
N ARG A 115 -13.21 -10.29 -10.27
CA ARG A 115 -12.43 -9.05 -10.14
C ARG A 115 -11.84 -8.88 -8.74
N VAL A 116 -12.58 -9.25 -7.69
CA VAL A 116 -12.07 -9.23 -6.31
C VAL A 116 -10.93 -10.23 -6.14
N LEU A 117 -11.12 -11.49 -6.56
CA LEU A 117 -10.11 -12.55 -6.43
C LEU A 117 -8.83 -12.22 -7.20
N GLN A 118 -8.95 -11.70 -8.44
CA GLN A 118 -7.80 -11.22 -9.20
C GLN A 118 -7.12 -10.00 -8.55
N GLY A 119 -7.91 -9.09 -7.97
CA GLY A 119 -7.39 -7.96 -7.21
C GLY A 119 -6.53 -8.43 -6.03
N ILE A 120 -7.01 -9.40 -5.26
CA ILE A 120 -6.27 -9.99 -4.14
C ILE A 120 -5.00 -10.69 -4.64
N ALA A 121 -5.08 -11.49 -5.70
CA ALA A 121 -3.90 -12.15 -6.28
C ALA A 121 -2.83 -11.14 -6.72
N ASN A 122 -3.24 -10.04 -7.35
CA ASN A 122 -2.36 -8.95 -7.76
C ASN A 122 -1.75 -8.21 -6.56
N LEU A 123 -2.51 -8.01 -5.48
CA LEU A 123 -2.00 -7.42 -4.25
C LEU A 123 -0.93 -8.33 -3.64
N ILE A 124 -1.22 -9.62 -3.48
CA ILE A 124 -0.24 -10.60 -2.99
C ILE A 124 1.02 -10.58 -3.85
N GLN A 125 0.88 -10.45 -5.18
CA GLN A 125 2.01 -10.37 -6.11
C GLN A 125 2.87 -9.10 -5.93
N LYS A 126 2.28 -7.98 -5.50
CA LYS A 126 2.95 -6.67 -5.45
C LYS A 126 3.34 -6.23 -4.06
N LEU A 127 2.73 -6.77 -3.02
CA LEU A 127 3.02 -6.39 -1.65
C LEU A 127 4.41 -6.89 -1.23
N PRO A 128 5.23 -6.04 -0.61
CA PRO A 128 6.52 -6.45 -0.05
C PRO A 128 6.29 -7.41 1.14
N THR A 129 7.09 -8.47 1.26
CA THR A 129 7.02 -9.43 2.38
C THR A 129 7.82 -8.98 3.60
N ALA A 130 8.71 -8.01 3.44
CA ALA A 130 9.48 -7.42 4.52
C ALA A 130 9.06 -5.97 4.73
N ALA A 131 9.13 -5.51 5.98
CA ALA A 131 9.01 -4.09 6.28
C ALA A 131 10.01 -3.31 5.42
N ILE A 132 9.54 -2.24 4.77
CA ILE A 132 10.40 -1.33 4.02
C ILE A 132 11.26 -0.60 5.05
N LYS A 133 12.47 -1.14 5.28
CA LYS A 133 13.39 -0.62 6.30
C LYS A 133 14.06 0.68 5.86
N ASP A 134 14.07 0.96 4.56
CA ASP A 134 14.83 2.06 3.96
C ASP A 134 14.21 2.49 2.63
N SER A 135 13.95 3.80 2.47
CA SER A 135 13.22 4.41 1.34
C SER A 135 14.01 4.43 0.02
N THR A 136 15.18 3.80 -0.02
CA THR A 136 16.09 3.70 -1.18
C THR A 136 15.93 2.39 -1.98
N THR A 137 15.01 1.52 -1.56
CA THR A 137 14.75 0.23 -2.20
C THR A 137 13.85 0.41 -3.42
N ILE A 138 14.38 0.16 -4.62
CA ILE A 138 13.64 0.36 -5.89
C ILE A 138 12.89 -0.92 -6.29
N VAL A 139 13.53 -2.08 -6.12
CA VAL A 139 12.96 -3.39 -6.46
C VAL A 139 13.34 -4.38 -5.39
N ALA A 140 12.38 -5.13 -4.85
CA ALA A 140 12.65 -6.26 -3.96
C ALA A 140 12.14 -7.54 -4.61
N ASP A 141 12.93 -8.61 -4.54
CA ASP A 141 12.46 -9.98 -4.68
C ASP A 141 12.16 -10.52 -3.27
N PRO A 142 10.89 -10.43 -2.82
CA PRO A 142 10.49 -10.88 -1.50
C PRO A 142 10.71 -12.37 -1.25
N GLU A 143 10.70 -13.21 -2.30
CA GLU A 143 10.86 -14.67 -2.15
C GLU A 143 12.33 -15.07 -1.96
N LYS A 144 13.25 -14.30 -2.55
CA LYS A 144 14.68 -14.53 -2.41
C LYS A 144 15.35 -13.69 -1.33
N SER A 145 14.59 -12.82 -0.65
CA SER A 145 15.14 -11.84 0.30
C SER A 145 16.25 -10.99 -0.33
N VAL A 146 16.11 -10.68 -1.62
CA VAL A 146 17.06 -9.87 -2.39
C VAL A 146 16.43 -8.51 -2.63
N GLN A 147 17.19 -7.45 -2.41
CA GLN A 147 16.76 -6.09 -2.67
C GLN A 147 17.77 -5.38 -3.58
N PHE A 148 17.23 -4.68 -4.57
CA PHE A 148 17.93 -3.72 -5.41
C PHE A 148 17.77 -2.34 -4.78
N ARG A 149 18.90 -1.78 -4.35
CA ARG A 149 18.95 -0.44 -3.79
C ARG A 149 19.72 0.48 -4.72
N TRP A 150 19.26 1.73 -4.76
CA TRP A 150 19.98 2.83 -5.38
C TRP A 150 20.60 3.67 -4.28
N SER A 151 21.88 3.45 -4.00
CA SER A 151 22.56 4.23 -2.96
C SER A 151 22.89 5.61 -3.52
N ASN A 152 22.27 6.64 -2.94
CA ASN A 152 22.65 8.03 -3.19
C ASN A 152 23.69 8.54 -2.17
N THR A 153 24.16 7.68 -1.27
CA THR A 153 25.16 8.01 -0.25
C THR A 153 26.55 7.68 -0.74
N SER A 154 27.32 8.73 -0.98
CA SER A 154 28.77 8.68 -1.15
C SER A 154 29.43 8.09 0.11
N SER A 155 30.28 7.08 -0.06
CA SER A 155 31.19 6.67 1.01
C SER A 155 32.06 7.86 1.40
N PRO A 156 32.27 8.13 2.70
CA PRO A 156 33.09 9.26 3.16
C PRO A 156 34.58 9.15 2.78
N GLU A 157 35.01 8.01 2.22
CA GLU A 157 36.42 7.74 1.89
C GLU A 157 36.83 7.99 0.44
N SER A 158 35.91 8.39 -0.46
CA SER A 158 36.31 8.73 -1.84
C SER A 158 35.87 10.13 -2.24
N GLY A 159 36.79 11.07 -2.12
CA GLY A 159 36.69 12.40 -2.72
C GLY A 159 36.75 12.34 -4.24
N SER A 160 35.62 12.03 -4.86
CA SER A 160 35.26 12.48 -6.21
C SER A 160 33.84 12.04 -6.52
N ASP A 161 33.17 12.90 -7.28
CA ASP A 161 31.83 12.74 -7.84
C ASP A 161 31.69 11.35 -8.49
N LYS A 162 31.11 10.39 -7.78
CA LYS A 162 30.88 9.04 -8.28
C LYS A 162 29.40 8.84 -8.49
N ARG A 163 29.10 8.42 -9.72
CA ARG A 163 27.80 8.03 -10.23
C ARG A 163 27.09 7.11 -9.21
N PRO A 164 25.77 7.26 -9.01
CA PRO A 164 25.03 6.32 -8.18
C PRO A 164 25.16 4.91 -8.75
N ASP A 165 25.72 4.01 -7.95
CA ASP A 165 25.90 2.60 -8.31
C ASP A 165 24.70 1.78 -7.81
N ALA A 166 24.23 0.87 -8.65
CA ALA A 166 23.18 -0.05 -8.28
C ALA A 166 23.78 -1.19 -7.44
N ILE A 167 23.28 -1.37 -6.22
CA ILE A 167 23.79 -2.39 -5.28
C ILE A 167 22.74 -3.48 -5.11
N ILE A 168 23.14 -4.73 -5.37
CA ILE A 168 22.37 -5.92 -4.99
C ILE A 168 22.85 -6.34 -3.60
N SER A 169 21.95 -6.38 -2.64
CA SER A 169 22.27 -6.83 -1.27
C SER A 169 21.33 -7.92 -0.82
N ASN A 170 21.86 -8.88 -0.06
CA ASN A 170 21.05 -9.83 0.67
C ASN A 170 20.50 -9.13 1.92
N VAL A 171 19.19 -9.24 2.16
CA VAL A 171 18.58 -8.70 3.36
C VAL A 171 19.07 -9.51 4.56
N THR A 172 19.91 -8.92 5.40
CA THR A 172 20.22 -9.49 6.73
C THR A 172 19.02 -9.20 7.62
N GLN A 173 18.21 -10.22 7.90
CA GLN A 173 17.10 -10.15 8.84
C GLN A 173 17.63 -9.72 10.21
N LEU A 174 16.97 -8.75 10.82
CA LEU A 174 17.00 -8.59 12.28
C LEU A 174 15.70 -9.19 12.80
N GLU A 175 15.81 -10.07 13.80
CA GLU A 175 14.69 -10.64 14.53
C GLU A 175 13.85 -9.51 15.12
N PHE A 176 12.53 -9.63 14.99
CA PHE A 176 11.60 -8.76 15.71
C PHE A 176 11.35 -9.37 17.08
N ASP A 177 11.76 -8.67 18.13
CA ASP A 177 11.24 -8.92 19.48
C ASP A 177 9.77 -8.46 19.53
N LEU A 178 8.88 -9.40 19.83
CA LEU A 178 7.48 -9.15 20.12
C LEU A 178 7.39 -8.46 21.50
N TYR A 179 6.93 -7.21 21.53
CA TYR A 179 6.40 -6.55 22.74
C TYR A 179 4.89 -6.45 22.65
#